data_AF-A0A0S4WUC1-F1
#
_entry.id   AF-A0A0S4WUC1-F1
#
_cell.length_a   1.000
_cell.length_b   1.000
_cell.length_c   1.000
_cell.angle_alpha   90.00
_cell.angle_beta   90.00
_cell.angle_gamma   90.00
#
_symmetry.space_group_name_H-M   'P 1'
#
loop_
_entity.id
_entity.type
_entity.pdbx_description
1 polymer ?
#
loop_
_entity_poly.entity_id
_entity_poly.type
_entity_poly.pdbx_seq_one_letter_code
_entity_poly.pdbx_strand_id
1 'polypeptide(L)'
;MHDPSRRWANPAEFDYYAKGYNTKSLSKLLRRTSRTIRDWQRGARPIPSWTVDVLRLKDAEAVENRRRLYPLHERRQMQLLQDDQCSEPKNRSYSVTNGDGGP
;
A
#
# COMPACT_ATOMS: atom_id res chain seq x y z
N MET A 1 -31.56 -14.02 12.59
CA MET A 1 -30.55 -13.80 11.53
C MET A 1 -30.28 -12.31 11.44
N HIS A 2 -29.20 -11.82 12.03
CA HIS A 2 -28.73 -10.47 11.74
C HIS A 2 -28.13 -10.53 10.34
N ASP A 3 -28.71 -9.81 9.37
CA ASP A 3 -28.25 -9.82 7.98
C ASP A 3 -27.03 -8.88 7.88
N PRO A 4 -25.78 -9.39 7.79
CA PRO A 4 -24.61 -8.53 7.59
C PRO A 4 -24.59 -7.90 6.19
N SER A 5 -25.57 -8.21 5.34
CA SER A 5 -25.60 -7.97 3.89
C SER A 5 -25.88 -6.54 3.47
N ARG A 6 -26.06 -5.61 4.43
CA ARG A 6 -26.33 -4.19 4.11
C ARG A 6 -25.22 -3.23 4.55
N ARG A 7 -23.98 -3.71 4.58
CA ARG A 7 -22.83 -2.81 4.67
C ARG A 7 -22.49 -2.31 3.26
N TRP A 8 -22.54 -0.99 3.10
CA TRP A 8 -22.02 -0.32 1.92
C TRP A 8 -20.53 -0.08 2.11
N ALA A 9 -19.75 -0.31 1.07
CA ALA A 9 -18.33 0.02 1.03
C ALA A 9 -18.13 1.54 0.94
N ASN A 10 -16.99 2.00 1.45
CA ASN A 10 -16.52 3.35 1.21
C ASN A 10 -16.12 3.49 -0.29
N PRO A 11 -16.68 4.47 -1.02
CA PRO A 11 -16.31 4.70 -2.42
C PRO A 11 -14.82 4.96 -2.62
N ALA A 12 -14.18 5.71 -1.70
CA ALA A 12 -12.75 6.00 -1.78
C ALA A 12 -11.90 4.73 -1.69
N GLU A 13 -12.37 3.76 -0.90
CA GLU A 13 -11.69 2.48 -0.76
C GLU A 13 -11.87 1.61 -2.00
N PHE A 14 -13.08 1.56 -2.55
CA PHE A 14 -13.32 0.88 -3.82
C PHE A 14 -12.44 1.44 -4.93
N ASP A 15 -12.35 2.77 -5.06
CA ASP A 15 -11.51 3.42 -6.06
C ASP A 15 -10.03 3.13 -5.85
N TYR A 16 -9.55 3.11 -4.60
CA TYR A 16 -8.17 2.75 -4.28
C TYR A 16 -7.78 1.38 -4.85
N TYR A 17 -8.58 0.34 -4.58
CA TYR A 17 -8.29 -1.00 -5.08
C TYR A 17 -8.63 -1.18 -6.58
N ALA A 18 -9.57 -0.40 -7.11
CA ALA A 18 -9.95 -0.45 -8.52
C ALA A 18 -8.89 0.17 -9.45
N LYS A 19 -7.98 1.03 -8.96
CA LYS A 19 -6.96 1.75 -9.76
C LYS A 19 -6.13 0.83 -10.67
N GLY A 20 -5.86 -0.41 -10.27
CA GLY A 20 -5.08 -1.37 -11.05
C GLY A 20 -5.86 -2.14 -12.12
N TYR A 21 -7.18 -1.95 -12.22
CA TYR A 21 -8.05 -2.76 -13.07
C TYR A 21 -8.80 -1.92 -14.09
N ASN A 22 -8.84 -2.40 -15.33
CA ASN A 22 -9.77 -1.84 -16.32
C ASN A 22 -11.21 -2.28 -16.00
N THR A 23 -12.21 -1.51 -16.47
CA THR A 23 -13.63 -1.78 -16.21
C THR A 23 -14.10 -3.16 -16.68
N LYS A 24 -13.49 -3.71 -17.74
CA LYS A 24 -13.80 -5.04 -18.30
C LYS A 24 -13.25 -6.17 -17.42
N SER A 25 -12.12 -5.95 -16.75
CA SER A 25 -11.54 -6.86 -15.78
C SER A 25 -12.34 -6.84 -14.48
N LEU A 26 -12.74 -5.64 -14.02
CA LEU A 26 -13.62 -5.50 -12.85
C LEU A 26 -14.98 -6.17 -13.07
N SER A 27 -15.58 -6.02 -14.24
CA SER A 27 -16.87 -6.64 -14.55
C SER A 27 -16.80 -8.17 -14.50
N LYS A 28 -15.71 -8.76 -15.01
CA LYS A 28 -15.43 -10.20 -14.92
C LYS A 28 -15.17 -10.64 -13.48
N LEU A 29 -14.30 -9.93 -12.77
CA LEU A 29 -13.88 -10.27 -11.41
C LEU A 29 -15.07 -10.25 -10.43
N LEU A 30 -15.86 -9.18 -10.50
CA LEU A 30 -16.98 -8.96 -9.58
C LEU A 30 -18.29 -9.59 -10.07
N ARG A 31 -18.28 -10.19 -11.28
CA ARG A 31 -19.46 -10.78 -11.95
C ARG A 31 -20.62 -9.78 -12.02
N ARG A 32 -20.31 -8.55 -12.46
CA ARG A 32 -21.25 -7.44 -12.59
C ARG A 32 -21.11 -6.79 -13.96
N THR A 33 -22.13 -6.06 -14.39
CA THR A 33 -22.08 -5.38 -15.69
C THR A 33 -21.14 -4.19 -15.65
N SER A 34 -20.50 -3.87 -16.78
CA SER A 34 -19.66 -2.67 -16.92
C SER A 34 -20.43 -1.37 -16.68
N ARG A 35 -21.76 -1.38 -16.80
CA ARG A 35 -22.61 -0.25 -16.41
C ARG A 35 -22.62 -0.10 -14.90
N THR A 36 -22.90 -1.18 -14.16
CA THR A 36 -22.90 -1.18 -12.70
C THR A 36 -21.56 -0.73 -12.10
N ILE A 37 -20.44 -1.19 -12.67
CA ILE A 37 -19.11 -0.74 -12.22
C ILE A 37 -18.94 0.77 -12.43
N ARG A 38 -19.36 1.31 -13.57
CA ARG A 38 -19.31 2.75 -13.84
C ARG A 38 -20.22 3.54 -12.92
N ASP A 39 -21.40 3.02 -12.59
CA ASP A 39 -22.33 3.67 -11.66
C ASP A 39 -21.74 3.73 -10.24
N TRP A 40 -20.98 2.71 -9.83
CA TRP A 40 -20.23 2.71 -8.57
C TRP A 40 -19.08 3.71 -8.56
N GLN A 41 -18.26 3.75 -9.61
CA GLN A 41 -17.16 4.71 -9.75
C GLN A 41 -17.65 6.17 -9.79
N ARG A 42 -18.84 6.41 -10.34
CA ARG A 42 -19.47 7.74 -10.37
C ARG A 42 -20.17 8.12 -9.07
N GLY A 43 -20.26 7.20 -8.11
CA GLY A 43 -21.05 7.37 -6.90
C GLY A 43 -22.57 7.42 -7.15
N ALA A 44 -23.04 7.06 -8.34
CA ALA A 44 -24.46 7.06 -8.70
C ALA A 44 -25.24 5.93 -8.03
N ARG A 45 -24.55 4.89 -7.54
CA ARG A 45 -25.15 3.77 -6.82
C ARG A 45 -24.27 3.36 -5.64
N PRO A 46 -24.86 3.00 -4.49
CA PRO A 46 -24.07 2.52 -3.35
C PRO A 46 -23.38 1.19 -3.67
N ILE A 47 -22.15 1.07 -3.17
CA ILE A 47 -21.25 -0.05 -3.47
C ILE A 47 -21.39 -1.11 -2.38
N PRO A 48 -21.71 -2.37 -2.70
CA PRO A 48 -21.78 -3.43 -1.70
C PRO A 48 -20.41 -3.68 -1.03
N SER A 49 -20.36 -3.88 0.29
CA SER A 49 -19.10 -4.09 1.03
C SER A 49 -18.27 -5.26 0.50
N TRP A 50 -18.92 -6.37 0.13
CA TRP A 50 -18.26 -7.57 -0.41
C TRP A 50 -17.41 -7.26 -1.65
N THR A 51 -17.74 -6.20 -2.39
CA THR A 51 -16.99 -5.78 -3.59
C THR A 51 -15.55 -5.42 -3.23
N VAL A 52 -15.38 -4.64 -2.15
CA VAL A 52 -14.07 -4.24 -1.64
C VAL A 52 -13.35 -5.44 -1.03
N ASP A 53 -14.08 -6.31 -0.32
CA ASP A 53 -13.47 -7.51 0.28
C ASP A 53 -12.87 -8.44 -0.78
N VAL A 54 -13.56 -8.64 -1.91
CA VAL A 54 -13.01 -9.40 -3.04
C VAL A 54 -11.75 -8.75 -3.61
N LEU A 55 -11.74 -7.41 -3.74
CA LEU A 55 -10.58 -6.69 -4.25
C LEU A 55 -9.39 -6.76 -3.28
N ARG A 56 -9.63 -6.62 -1.97
CA ARG A 56 -8.63 -6.80 -0.91
C ARG A 56 -8.01 -8.19 -0.96
N LEU A 57 -8.83 -9.24 -1.10
CA LEU A 57 -8.35 -10.61 -1.21
C LEU A 57 -7.46 -10.81 -2.43
N LYS A 58 -7.82 -10.21 -3.58
CA LYS A 58 -7.02 -10.28 -4.79
C LYS A 58 -5.69 -9.55 -4.67
N ASP A 59 -5.67 -8.41 -3.98
CA ASP A 59 -4.43 -7.69 -3.71
C ASP A 59 -3.50 -8.48 -2.79
N ALA A 60 -4.04 -9.06 -1.70
CA ALA A 60 -3.28 -9.91 -0.79
C ALA A 60 -2.70 -11.15 -1.51
N GLU A 61 -3.49 -11.80 -2.36
CA GLU A 61 -3.03 -12.92 -3.20
C GLU A 61 -1.91 -12.49 -4.14
N ALA A 62 -2.02 -11.30 -4.76
CA ALA A 62 -0.98 -10.78 -5.64
C ALA A 62 0.32 -10.45 -4.88
N VAL A 63 0.23 -9.88 -3.67
CA VAL A 63 1.38 -9.63 -2.78
C VAL A 63 2.08 -10.93 -2.43
N GLU A 64 1.31 -11.92 -1.98
CA GLU A 64 1.83 -13.23 -1.59
C GLU A 64 2.47 -13.95 -2.78
N ASN A 65 1.83 -13.92 -3.95
CA ASN A 65 2.38 -14.53 -5.16
C ASN A 65 3.70 -13.86 -5.58
N ARG A 66 3.80 -12.53 -5.47
CA ARG A 66 5.07 -11.80 -5.72
C ARG A 66 6.17 -12.22 -4.75
N ARG A 67 5.86 -12.38 -3.46
CA ARG A 67 6.82 -12.87 -2.45
C ARG A 67 7.34 -14.25 -2.79
N ARG A 68 6.45 -15.17 -3.19
CA ARG A 68 6.83 -16.54 -3.58
C ARG A 68 7.70 -16.59 -4.83
N LEU A 69 7.36 -15.80 -5.85
CA LEU A 69 8.05 -15.83 -7.15
C LEU A 69 9.41 -15.10 -7.13
N TYR A 70 9.59 -14.10 -6.27
CA TYR A 70 10.80 -13.28 -6.27
C TYR A 70 11.39 -13.11 -4.85
N PRO A 71 12.07 -14.10 -4.27
CA PRO A 71 12.66 -13.96 -2.93
C PRO A 71 13.80 -12.90 -2.81
N LEU A 72 14.16 -12.20 -3.90
CA LEU A 72 15.34 -11.33 -3.99
C LEU A 72 15.09 -9.81 -3.81
N HIS A 73 13.84 -9.33 -3.74
CA HIS A 73 13.57 -7.90 -3.56
C HIS A 73 13.62 -7.44 -2.10
N GLU A 74 13.32 -8.30 -1.13
CA GLU A 74 13.36 -7.96 0.30
C GLU A 74 14.80 -7.87 0.84
N ARG A 75 15.76 -8.69 0.35
CA ARG A 75 17.18 -8.60 0.77
C ARG A 75 17.85 -7.28 0.36
N ARG A 76 17.49 -6.70 -0.79
CA ARG A 76 18.14 -5.47 -1.28
C ARG A 76 17.68 -4.21 -0.54
N GLN A 77 16.42 -4.16 -0.10
CA GLN A 77 15.90 -2.99 0.65
C GLN A 77 16.31 -3.01 2.13
N MET A 78 16.38 -4.18 2.75
CA MET A 78 16.87 -4.32 4.13
C MET A 78 18.34 -3.90 4.25
N GLN A 79 19.16 -4.16 3.22
CA GLN A 79 20.59 -3.84 3.23
C GLN A 79 20.85 -2.32 3.13
N LEU A 80 20.09 -1.60 2.29
CA LEU A 80 20.21 -0.14 2.15
C LEU A 80 19.81 0.64 3.43
N LEU A 81 18.89 0.10 4.24
CA LEU A 81 18.52 0.69 5.54
C LEU A 81 19.54 0.35 6.64
N GLN A 82 20.22 -0.80 6.54
CA GLN A 82 21.18 -1.25 7.54
C GLN A 82 22.53 -0.53 7.40
N ASP A 83 22.92 -0.18 6.17
CA ASP A 83 24.09 0.66 5.89
C ASP A 83 23.95 2.09 6.46
N ASP A 84 22.73 2.64 6.48
CA ASP A 84 22.43 3.99 7.02
C ASP A 84 22.40 4.00 8.57
N GLN A 85 22.02 2.89 9.19
CA GLN A 85 22.00 2.75 10.66
C GLN A 85 23.37 2.41 11.26
N CYS A 86 24.31 1.90 10.45
CA CYS A 86 25.66 1.52 10.91
C CYS A 86 26.69 2.65 10.81
N SER A 87 26.34 3.82 10.23
CA SER A 87 27.15 5.03 10.36
C SER A 87 26.86 5.71 11.69
N GLU A 88 27.56 5.28 12.74
CA GLU A 88 27.73 6.11 13.94
C GLU A 88 28.12 7.54 13.53
N PRO A 89 27.53 8.59 14.13
CA PRO A 89 28.08 9.93 13.96
C PRO A 89 29.48 9.93 14.61
N LYS A 90 30.52 9.99 13.77
CA LYS A 90 31.90 10.25 14.22
C LYS A 90 31.89 11.48 15.13
N ASN A 91 31.97 11.22 16.43
CA ASN A 91 32.61 12.03 17.46
C ASN A 91 33.21 13.35 16.93
N ARG A 92 32.36 14.38 16.87
CA ARG A 92 32.80 15.77 16.72
C ARG A 92 33.44 16.20 18.04
N SER A 93 34.67 15.75 18.29
CA SER A 93 35.52 16.28 19.35
C SER A 93 35.90 17.71 18.97
N TYR A 94 35.24 18.69 19.56
CA TYR A 94 35.71 20.07 19.53
C TYR A 94 36.92 20.19 20.45
N SER A 95 38.12 20.22 19.88
CA SER A 95 39.29 20.75 20.59
C SER A 95 39.24 22.28 20.52
N VAL A 96 38.75 22.91 21.59
CA VAL A 96 38.95 24.34 21.83
C VAL A 96 40.39 24.51 22.31
N THR A 97 41.28 24.92 21.41
CA THR A 97 42.60 25.45 21.80
C THR A 97 42.45 26.96 21.90
N ASN A 98 42.23 27.47 23.11
CA ASN A 98 42.40 28.89 23.38
C ASN A 98 43.90 29.19 23.33
N GLY A 99 44.28 30.07 22.40
CA GLY A 99 45.61 30.63 22.31
C GLY A 99 45.86 31.73 23.34
N ASP A 100 47.15 32.02 23.48
CA ASP A 100 47.78 33.23 23.97
C ASP A 100 47.69 33.62 25.46
N GLY A 101 48.89 33.82 26.04
CA GLY A 101 49.10 34.34 27.38
C GLY A 101 50.52 34.13 27.90
N GLY A 102 51.53 34.54 27.13
CA GLY A 102 52.90 34.70 27.65
C GLY A 102 53.04 36.00 28.47
N PRO A 103 54.00 36.02 29.39
CA PRO A 103 54.90 37.17 29.51
C PRO A 103 56.36 36.81 29.25
#